data_AF-A0A833L444-F1
#
_entry.id   AF-A0A833L444-F1
#
_cell.length_a   1.000
_cell.length_b   1.000
_cell.length_c   1.000
_cell.angle_alpha   90.00
_cell.angle_beta   90.00
_cell.angle_gamma   90.00
#
_symmetry.space_group_name_H-M   'P 1'
#
loop_
_entity.id
_entity.type
_entity.pdbx_description
1 polymer ?
#
loop_
_entity_poly.entity_id
_entity_poly.type
_entity_poly.pdbx_seq_one_letter_code
_entity_poly.pdbx_strand_id
1 'polypeptide(L)'
;MSLWNKHAIFEKNSIILIIGIIVMISIGGLVEIAPLFYLRSTIEQVKGVRPYTPLELAGRHIYVREGCYNCHSQMVRPLRDEVERYGHYSLAAESMFDKPFQWGSKRTGPDLARVGGKYSDEWQLQHLVNPRTLVPQSIMPGYPFLSKNELDTADIVNHLKANRIGAVPYTDEMIANAAKDLKAQVNPEPGRGRPREALRQGAGPRFRRQPAEDLGSGCADRLSPGSGHDGRFQGLRRQSQLPLRRGAMTETYALLAGIAQQFGVVFFMAIFLGVVAYAIWPKNREKFNSAAEIPLKED
;
A
#
# COMPACT_ATOMS: atom_id res chain seq x y z
N MET A 1 -16.22 -48.35 10.89
CA MET A 1 -14.93 -48.02 11.56
C MET A 1 -14.93 -46.55 11.94
N SER A 2 -14.70 -46.23 13.21
CA SER A 2 -14.66 -44.86 13.71
C SER A 2 -13.57 -44.03 13.00
N LEU A 3 -13.83 -42.75 12.73
CA LEU A 3 -12.84 -41.80 12.21
C LEU A 3 -11.58 -41.74 13.10
N TRP A 4 -11.75 -42.01 14.40
CA TRP A 4 -10.66 -42.16 15.37
C TRP A 4 -9.75 -43.38 15.15
N ASN A 5 -10.07 -44.35 14.30
CA ASN A 5 -9.09 -45.40 13.99
C ASN A 5 -8.24 -45.04 12.76
N LYS A 6 -8.62 -43.99 12.00
CA LYS A 6 -7.95 -43.57 10.77
C LYS A 6 -6.82 -42.55 10.99
N HIS A 7 -6.84 -41.79 12.08
CA HIS A 7 -5.76 -40.85 12.42
C HIS A 7 -4.44 -41.52 12.82
N ALA A 8 -4.48 -42.77 13.30
CA ALA A 8 -3.31 -43.54 13.70
C ALA A 8 -2.31 -43.73 12.54
N ILE A 9 -2.76 -43.63 11.28
CA ILE A 9 -1.91 -43.69 10.10
C ILE A 9 -0.96 -42.48 10.04
N PHE A 10 -1.45 -41.30 10.40
CA PHE A 10 -0.64 -40.07 10.46
C PHE A 10 0.25 -40.06 11.71
N GLU A 11 -0.27 -40.52 12.85
CA GLU A 11 0.49 -40.52 14.11
C GLU A 11 1.64 -41.54 14.14
N LYS A 12 1.47 -42.68 13.45
CA LYS A 12 2.48 -43.76 13.42
C LYS A 12 3.48 -43.62 12.27
N ASN A 13 3.18 -42.79 11.26
CA ASN A 13 4.05 -42.58 10.09
C ASN A 13 4.40 -41.10 9.93
N SER A 14 5.58 -40.71 10.43
CA SER A 14 6.07 -39.33 10.38
C SER A 14 6.12 -38.74 8.97
N ILE A 15 6.46 -39.55 7.96
CA ILE A 15 6.50 -39.11 6.55
C ILE A 15 5.11 -38.70 6.05
N ILE A 16 4.07 -39.49 6.37
CA ILE A 16 2.69 -39.20 5.94
C ILE A 16 2.17 -37.94 6.64
N LEU A 17 2.51 -37.76 7.92
CA LEU A 17 2.19 -36.55 8.66
C LEU A 17 2.84 -35.29 8.07
N ILE A 18 4.14 -35.36 7.74
CA ILE A 18 4.87 -34.24 7.13
C ILE A 18 4.24 -33.86 5.78
N ILE A 19 3.93 -34.85 4.93
CA ILE A 19 3.26 -34.62 3.64
C ILE A 19 1.90 -33.95 3.87
N GLY A 20 1.11 -34.44 4.83
CA GLY A 20 -0.18 -33.84 5.18
C GLY A 20 -0.06 -32.37 5.62
N ILE A 21 0.94 -32.05 6.44
CA ILE A 21 1.23 -30.67 6.89
C ILE A 21 1.59 -29.78 5.70
N ILE A 22 2.50 -30.23 4.83
CA ILE A 22 2.92 -29.46 3.65
C ILE A 22 1.72 -29.17 2.76
N VAL A 23 0.87 -30.17 2.50
CA VAL A 23 -0.34 -29.99 1.68
C VAL A 23 -1.29 -28.97 2.32
N MET A 24 -1.56 -29.07 3.63
CA MET A 24 -2.46 -28.13 4.32
C MET A 24 -1.92 -26.69 4.32
N ILE A 25 -0.63 -26.48 4.59
CA ILE A 25 -0.01 -25.14 4.55
C ILE A 25 -0.04 -24.58 3.13
N SER A 26 0.23 -25.41 2.12
CA SER A 26 0.25 -24.98 0.72
C SER A 26 -1.12 -24.52 0.23
N ILE A 27 -2.21 -25.13 0.70
CA ILE A 27 -3.58 -24.72 0.34
C ILE A 27 -3.85 -23.27 0.78
N GLY A 28 -3.48 -22.91 2.02
CA GLY A 28 -3.65 -21.54 2.51
C GLY A 28 -2.89 -20.52 1.66
N GLY A 29 -1.60 -20.78 1.40
CA GLY A 29 -0.79 -19.93 0.53
C GLY A 29 -1.34 -19.82 -0.89
N LEU A 30 -1.80 -20.94 -1.47
CA LEU A 30 -2.35 -20.96 -2.83
C LEU A 30 -3.63 -20.12 -2.93
N VAL A 31 -4.54 -20.25 -1.96
CA VAL A 31 -5.84 -19.54 -1.97
C VAL A 31 -5.67 -18.05 -1.72
N GLU A 32 -4.72 -17.62 -0.89
CA GLU A 32 -4.54 -16.20 -0.57
C GLU A 32 -3.66 -15.47 -1.60
N ILE A 33 -2.56 -16.08 -2.05
CA ILE A 33 -1.53 -15.42 -2.88
C ILE A 33 -1.84 -15.54 -4.37
N ALA A 34 -2.24 -16.72 -4.85
CA ALA A 34 -2.37 -16.96 -6.29
C ALA A 34 -3.41 -16.04 -6.96
N PRO A 35 -4.62 -15.81 -6.39
CA PRO A 35 -5.61 -14.92 -7.01
C PRO A 35 -5.10 -13.48 -7.19
N LEU A 36 -4.23 -12.98 -6.31
CA LEU A 36 -3.70 -11.62 -6.39
C LEU A 36 -2.88 -11.37 -7.68
N PHE A 37 -2.29 -12.41 -8.28
CA PHE A 37 -1.59 -12.29 -9.57
C PHE A 37 -2.53 -12.18 -10.77
N TYR A 38 -3.77 -12.68 -10.67
CA TYR A 38 -4.74 -12.73 -11.77
C TYR A 38 -5.82 -11.66 -11.69
N LEU A 39 -6.12 -11.15 -10.49
CA LEU A 39 -7.13 -10.14 -10.24
C LEU A 39 -6.64 -8.74 -10.65
N ARG A 40 -6.70 -8.45 -11.96
CA ARG A 40 -6.43 -7.10 -12.50
C ARG A 40 -7.56 -6.10 -12.21
N SER A 41 -8.76 -6.58 -11.88
CA SER A 41 -9.97 -5.78 -11.71
C SER A 41 -10.10 -5.10 -10.35
N THR A 42 -9.33 -5.52 -9.34
CA THR A 42 -9.36 -4.95 -7.99
C THR A 42 -8.33 -3.84 -7.78
N ILE A 43 -7.38 -3.67 -8.71
CA ILE A 43 -6.39 -2.60 -8.67
C ILE A 43 -6.98 -1.38 -9.37
N GLU A 44 -7.38 -0.38 -8.59
CA GLU A 44 -7.84 0.92 -9.11
C GLU A 44 -6.73 1.56 -9.95
N GLN A 45 -6.98 1.76 -11.24
CA GLN A 45 -5.99 2.30 -12.15
C GLN A 45 -5.85 3.81 -11.91
N VAL A 46 -4.79 4.21 -11.20
CA VAL A 46 -4.48 5.63 -10.98
C VAL A 46 -3.68 6.16 -12.16
N LYS A 47 -4.23 7.17 -12.85
CA LYS A 47 -3.50 7.86 -13.92
C LYS A 47 -2.37 8.69 -13.32
N GLY A 48 -1.14 8.45 -13.77
CA GLY A 48 0.01 9.31 -13.47
C GLY A 48 1.00 8.77 -12.43
N VAL A 49 0.83 7.54 -11.93
CA VAL A 49 1.89 6.89 -11.15
C VAL A 49 3.05 6.55 -12.09
N ARG A 50 4.24 7.11 -11.80
CA ARG A 50 5.48 6.85 -12.54
C ARG A 50 6.45 6.03 -11.68
N PRO A 51 7.38 5.28 -12.30
CA PRO A 51 8.52 4.76 -11.57
C PRO A 51 9.29 5.85 -10.84
N TYR A 52 9.97 5.46 -9.76
CA TYR A 52 10.91 6.34 -9.07
C TYR A 52 11.99 6.84 -10.02
N THR A 53 12.39 8.09 -9.85
CA THR A 53 13.63 8.58 -10.47
C THR A 53 14.84 7.90 -9.81
N PRO A 54 16.02 7.90 -10.46
CA PRO A 54 17.25 7.37 -9.86
C PRO A 54 17.55 7.89 -8.44
N LEU A 55 17.40 9.20 -8.19
CA LEU A 55 17.66 9.75 -6.85
C LEU A 55 16.58 9.35 -5.84
N GLU A 56 15.31 9.34 -6.25
CA GLU A 56 14.22 8.87 -5.38
C GLU A 56 14.38 7.39 -5.03
N LEU A 57 14.80 6.54 -5.97
CA LEU A 57 15.04 5.13 -5.72
C LEU A 57 16.20 4.92 -4.74
N ALA A 58 17.28 5.69 -4.90
CA ALA A 58 18.41 5.68 -3.96
C ALA A 58 17.98 6.15 -2.56
N GLY A 59 17.21 7.25 -2.48
CA GLY A 59 16.62 7.74 -1.23
C GLY A 59 15.70 6.70 -0.56
N ARG A 60 14.93 5.95 -1.35
CA ARG A 60 14.11 4.85 -0.86
C ARG A 60 14.97 3.70 -0.29
N HIS A 61 16.11 3.38 -0.92
CA HIS A 61 17.03 2.38 -0.35
C HIS A 61 17.60 2.84 0.99
N ILE A 62 17.90 4.13 1.14
CA ILE A 62 18.32 4.71 2.42
C ILE A 62 17.18 4.61 3.44
N TYR A 63 15.95 4.95 3.08
CA TYR A 63 14.78 4.81 3.95
C TYR A 63 14.63 3.38 4.51
N VAL A 64 14.87 2.37 3.67
CA VAL A 64 14.87 0.96 4.07
C VAL A 64 16.09 0.63 4.94
N ARG A 65 17.30 1.06 4.55
CA ARG A 65 18.55 0.83 5.31
C ARG A 65 18.47 1.38 6.73
N GLU A 66 17.91 2.57 6.87
CA GLU A 66 17.76 3.28 8.16
C GLU A 66 16.59 2.75 8.99
N GLY A 67 15.81 1.79 8.47
CA GLY A 67 14.72 1.16 9.20
C GLY A 67 13.55 2.10 9.50
N CYS A 68 13.36 3.17 8.72
CA CYS A 68 12.32 4.17 8.95
C CYS A 68 10.91 3.54 8.98
N TYR A 69 10.71 2.46 8.23
CA TYR A 69 9.46 1.68 8.18
C TYR A 69 9.06 1.05 9.53
N ASN A 70 9.99 0.91 10.48
CA ASN A 70 9.68 0.38 11.81
C ASN A 70 8.90 1.39 12.67
N CYS A 71 9.00 2.68 12.35
CA CYS A 71 8.33 3.75 13.07
C CYS A 71 7.25 4.44 12.25
N HIS A 72 7.37 4.44 10.93
CA HIS A 72 6.49 5.15 10.01
C HIS A 72 5.82 4.17 9.04
N SER A 73 4.51 4.32 8.86
CA SER A 73 3.79 3.61 7.81
C SER A 73 3.68 4.45 6.54
N GLN A 74 3.54 3.77 5.40
CA GLN A 74 3.09 4.39 4.15
C GLN A 74 1.80 3.73 3.67
N MET A 75 0.76 3.76 4.50
CA MET A 75 -0.55 3.21 4.17
C MET A 75 -1.63 3.92 4.99
N VAL A 76 -2.32 4.88 4.38
CA VAL A 76 -3.45 5.59 5.02
C VAL A 76 -4.69 4.72 4.89
N ARG A 77 -5.30 4.36 6.02
CA ARG A 77 -6.50 3.51 6.04
C ARG A 77 -7.75 4.32 5.64
N PRO A 78 -8.81 3.67 5.12
CA PRO A 78 -10.05 4.34 4.74
C PRO A 78 -10.94 4.66 5.95
N LEU A 79 -10.35 5.25 6.98
CA LEU A 79 -11.04 5.75 8.17
C LEU A 79 -11.07 7.27 8.11
N ARG A 80 -12.17 7.86 8.58
CA ARG A 80 -12.37 9.31 8.51
C ARG A 80 -11.27 10.09 9.25
N ASP A 81 -10.90 9.65 10.44
CA ASP A 81 -9.86 10.28 11.27
C ASP A 81 -8.48 10.23 10.61
N GLU A 82 -8.17 9.16 9.90
CA GLU A 82 -6.93 9.07 9.11
C GLU A 82 -6.96 9.95 7.89
N VAL A 83 -8.10 10.04 7.21
CA VAL A 83 -8.23 10.89 6.03
C VAL A 83 -8.10 12.36 6.40
N GLU A 84 -8.69 12.79 7.52
CA GLU A 84 -8.54 14.16 8.03
C GLU A 84 -7.08 14.46 8.45
N ARG A 85 -6.37 13.47 9.02
CA ARG A 85 -4.99 13.67 9.50
C ARG A 85 -3.92 13.62 8.40
N TYR A 86 -4.04 12.66 7.49
CA TYR A 86 -3.00 12.31 6.52
C TYR A 86 -3.41 12.60 5.07
N GLY A 87 -4.69 12.78 4.77
CA GLY A 87 -5.20 12.98 3.41
C GLY A 87 -5.81 11.71 2.83
N HIS A 88 -6.01 11.66 1.51
CA HIS A 88 -6.72 10.56 0.86
C HIS A 88 -6.11 9.20 1.22
N TYR A 89 -6.98 8.23 1.52
CA TYR A 89 -6.60 6.85 1.82
C TYR A 89 -5.74 6.27 0.69
N SER A 90 -4.84 5.37 1.05
CA SER A 90 -3.88 4.78 0.12
C SER A 90 -4.59 3.82 -0.84
N LEU A 91 -4.18 3.87 -2.11
CA LEU A 91 -4.70 2.99 -3.15
C LEU A 91 -3.66 1.92 -3.48
N ALA A 92 -4.11 0.71 -3.80
CA ALA A 92 -3.21 -0.40 -4.13
C ALA A 92 -2.26 -0.08 -5.29
N ALA A 93 -2.70 0.73 -6.26
CA ALA A 93 -1.88 1.12 -7.41
C ALA A 93 -0.69 2.04 -7.07
N GLU A 94 -0.72 2.72 -5.92
CA GLU A 94 0.34 3.65 -5.53
C GLU A 94 1.62 2.92 -5.12
N SER A 95 1.48 1.72 -4.56
CA SER A 95 2.58 0.83 -4.19
C SER A 95 2.92 -0.20 -5.25
N MET A 96 2.39 -0.08 -6.47
CA MET A 96 2.62 -1.06 -7.55
C MET A 96 4.11 -1.20 -7.90
N PHE A 97 4.90 -0.13 -7.78
CA PHE A 97 6.34 -0.13 -8.06
C PHE A 97 7.21 -0.33 -6.81
N ASP A 98 6.62 -0.52 -5.63
CA ASP A 98 7.36 -0.65 -4.39
C ASP A 98 7.90 -2.07 -4.23
N LYS A 99 9.23 -2.21 -4.27
CA LYS A 99 9.90 -3.50 -4.10
C LYS A 99 11.01 -3.38 -3.05
N PRO A 100 10.79 -3.89 -1.83
CA PRO A 100 9.53 -4.43 -1.28
C PRO A 100 8.49 -3.33 -0.98
N PHE A 101 7.22 -3.68 -0.75
CA PHE A 101 6.22 -2.69 -0.31
C PHE A 101 6.66 -2.00 0.99
N GLN A 102 6.24 -0.74 1.22
CA GLN A 102 6.60 0.05 2.42
C GLN A 102 5.41 0.36 3.33
N TRP A 103 4.39 -0.49 3.27
CA TRP A 103 3.27 -0.41 4.20
C TRP A 103 3.80 -0.72 5.60
N GLY A 104 3.56 0.19 6.54
CA GLY A 104 4.05 0.00 7.90
C GLY A 104 3.15 -0.94 8.69
N SER A 105 3.75 -1.66 9.63
CA SER A 105 3.04 -2.46 10.63
C SER A 105 2.88 -1.73 11.96
N LYS A 106 3.58 -0.60 12.14
CA LYS A 106 3.59 0.20 13.37
C LYS A 106 3.66 1.69 13.04
N ARG A 107 3.10 2.50 13.94
CA ARG A 107 3.16 3.98 13.89
C ARG A 107 3.63 4.53 15.22
N THR A 108 4.95 4.64 15.35
CA THR A 108 5.59 5.42 16.43
C THR A 108 5.69 6.89 16.01
N GLY A 109 5.98 7.13 14.73
CA GLY A 109 5.81 8.43 14.08
C GLY A 109 4.56 8.47 13.17
N PRO A 110 4.26 9.64 12.58
CA PRO A 110 3.13 9.80 11.68
C PRO A 110 3.24 8.97 10.39
N ASP A 111 2.12 8.71 9.71
CA ASP A 111 2.13 8.09 8.37
C ASP A 111 2.76 9.04 7.33
N LEU A 112 3.54 8.48 6.41
CA LEU A 112 4.32 9.21 5.41
C LEU A 112 3.82 9.04 3.96
N ALA A 113 2.72 8.33 3.72
CA ALA A 113 2.21 8.10 2.35
C ALA A 113 1.88 9.40 1.60
N ARG A 114 1.59 10.48 2.33
CA ARG A 114 1.13 11.78 1.79
C ARG A 114 1.96 12.97 2.29
N VAL A 115 3.25 12.75 2.55
CA VAL A 115 4.14 13.85 3.01
C VAL A 115 4.63 14.76 1.87
N GLY A 116 4.45 14.34 0.62
CA GLY A 116 4.91 15.06 -0.57
C GLY A 116 4.37 16.50 -0.63
N GLY A 117 5.27 17.48 -0.60
CA GLY A 117 4.94 18.91 -0.65
C GLY A 117 4.33 19.50 0.63
N LYS A 118 4.17 18.71 1.70
CA LYS A 118 3.65 19.19 2.99
C LYS A 118 4.68 20.00 3.79
N TYR A 119 5.95 19.66 3.65
CA TYR A 119 7.09 20.32 4.30
C TYR A 119 8.13 20.71 3.24
N SER A 120 8.90 21.77 3.50
CA SER A 120 10.01 22.16 2.63
C SER A 120 11.19 21.19 2.76
N ASP A 121 12.04 21.14 1.74
CA ASP A 121 13.24 20.30 1.75
C ASP A 121 14.19 20.68 2.90
N GLU A 122 14.29 21.98 3.22
CA GLU A 122 15.06 22.47 4.38
C GLU A 122 14.48 21.97 5.71
N TRP A 123 13.15 21.99 5.85
CA TRP A 123 12.50 21.43 7.05
C TRP A 123 12.82 19.94 7.19
N GLN A 124 12.77 19.18 6.08
CA GLN A 124 13.09 17.75 6.09
C GLN A 124 14.55 17.50 6.47
N LEU A 125 15.48 18.29 5.92
CA LEU A 125 16.90 18.20 6.25
C LEU A 125 17.14 18.46 7.75
N GLN A 126 16.62 19.57 8.29
CA GLN A 126 16.78 19.91 9.70
C GLN A 126 16.11 18.88 10.62
N HIS A 127 14.91 18.42 10.26
CA HIS A 127 14.19 17.39 11.00
C HIS A 127 14.97 16.08 11.01
N LEU A 128 15.52 15.64 9.87
CA LEU A 128 16.33 14.42 9.82
C LEU A 128 17.63 14.55 10.61
N VAL A 129 18.32 15.69 10.53
CA VAL A 129 19.58 15.92 11.27
C VAL A 129 19.34 15.89 12.78
N ASN A 130 18.35 16.64 13.27
CA ASN A 130 17.96 16.63 14.67
C ASN A 130 16.46 16.93 14.84
N PRO A 131 15.60 15.89 14.97
CA PRO A 131 14.16 16.05 15.06
C PRO A 131 13.70 16.95 16.23
N ARG A 132 14.47 17.00 17.32
CA ARG A 132 14.11 17.74 18.54
C ARG A 132 14.25 19.25 18.40
N THR A 133 14.97 19.72 17.38
CA THR A 133 15.09 21.16 17.11
C THR A 133 13.79 21.75 16.59
N LEU A 134 13.03 20.99 15.81
CA LEU A 134 11.76 21.40 15.22
C LEU A 134 10.55 20.87 15.99
N VAL A 135 10.68 19.67 16.57
CA VAL A 135 9.64 19.02 17.36
C VAL A 135 10.26 18.56 18.68
N PRO A 136 10.25 19.40 19.73
CA PRO A 136 10.94 19.11 21.00
C PRO A 136 10.54 17.77 21.65
N GLN A 137 9.29 17.36 21.45
CA GLN A 137 8.73 16.11 21.97
C GLN A 137 9.02 14.88 21.08
N SER A 138 9.82 15.03 20.02
CA SER A 138 10.09 13.94 19.08
C SER A 138 10.93 12.83 19.71
N ILE A 139 10.47 11.59 19.53
CA ILE A 139 11.21 10.38 19.89
C ILE A 139 11.99 9.79 18.71
N MET A 140 11.89 10.37 17.52
CA MET A 140 12.61 9.94 16.32
C MET A 140 14.12 10.09 16.49
N PRO A 141 14.96 9.09 16.17
CA PRO A 141 16.41 9.24 16.16
C PRO A 141 16.90 10.36 15.23
N GLY A 142 18.02 11.00 15.57
CA GLY A 142 18.69 11.93 14.66
C GLY A 142 19.55 11.18 13.65
N TYR A 143 19.51 11.62 12.39
CA TYR A 143 20.27 11.09 11.26
C TYR A 143 21.27 12.12 10.70
N PRO A 144 22.12 12.76 11.54
CA PRO A 144 23.03 13.82 11.10
C PRO A 144 24.13 13.33 10.14
N PHE A 145 24.32 12.02 10.01
CA PHE A 145 25.27 11.44 9.05
C PHE A 145 24.75 11.49 7.61
N LEU A 146 23.43 11.58 7.40
CA LEU A 146 22.86 11.69 6.05
C LEU A 146 23.25 12.98 5.34
N SER A 147 23.55 14.06 6.09
CA SER A 147 24.04 15.31 5.51
C SER A 147 25.56 15.34 5.32
N LYS A 148 26.29 14.39 5.90
CA LYS A 148 27.77 14.31 5.84
C LYS A 148 28.25 13.29 4.83
N ASN A 149 27.48 12.22 4.61
CA ASN A 149 27.87 11.12 3.76
C ASN A 149 27.46 11.39 2.31
N GLU A 150 28.38 11.15 1.39
CA GLU A 150 28.07 11.20 -0.03
C GLU A 150 27.28 9.97 -0.47
N LEU A 151 26.42 10.15 -1.48
CA LEU A 151 25.62 9.06 -2.03
C LEU A 151 26.49 8.17 -2.92
N ASP A 152 26.48 6.86 -2.64
CA ASP A 152 27.05 5.89 -3.57
C ASP A 152 26.14 5.75 -4.80
N THR A 153 26.73 6.01 -5.97
CA THR A 153 26.02 6.00 -7.26
C THR A 153 26.44 4.85 -8.17
N ALA A 154 27.40 4.02 -7.76
CA ALA A 154 28.00 2.99 -8.61
C ALA A 154 26.94 1.99 -9.13
N ASP A 155 26.01 1.59 -8.26
CA ASP A 155 25.04 0.54 -8.56
C ASP A 155 23.67 1.03 -9.03
N ILE A 156 23.48 2.33 -9.25
CA ILE A 156 22.15 2.85 -9.58
C ILE A 156 21.58 2.24 -10.87
N VAL A 157 22.43 2.00 -11.87
CA VAL A 157 22.05 1.32 -13.13
C VAL A 157 21.58 -0.11 -12.83
N ASN A 158 22.28 -0.83 -11.95
CA ASN A 158 21.93 -2.19 -11.55
C ASN A 158 20.61 -2.21 -10.78
N HIS A 159 20.35 -1.23 -9.92
CA HIS A 159 19.08 -1.08 -9.22
C HIS A 159 17.90 -0.89 -10.17
N LEU A 160 18.04 -0.04 -11.20
CA LEU A 160 16.98 0.16 -12.20
C LEU A 160 16.74 -1.11 -13.02
N LYS A 161 17.80 -1.80 -13.45
CA LYS A 161 17.70 -3.09 -14.14
C LYS A 161 16.99 -4.14 -13.30
N ALA A 162 17.34 -4.27 -12.02
CA ALA A 162 16.71 -5.21 -11.10
C ALA A 162 15.20 -4.90 -10.92
N ASN A 163 14.84 -3.63 -10.78
CA ASN A 163 13.43 -3.23 -10.69
C ASN A 163 12.67 -3.48 -12.00
N ARG A 164 13.32 -3.32 -13.17
CA ARG A 164 12.73 -3.66 -14.47
C ARG A 164 12.42 -5.15 -14.58
N ILE A 165 13.30 -6.03 -14.09
CA ILE A 165 13.03 -7.48 -13.98
C ILE A 165 11.78 -7.73 -13.11
N GLY A 166 11.60 -6.92 -12.05
CA GLY A 166 10.40 -6.92 -11.21
C GLY A 166 9.13 -6.35 -11.86
N ALA A 167 9.13 -6.08 -13.18
CA ALA A 167 8.03 -5.46 -13.93
C ALA A 167 7.78 -3.96 -13.65
N VAL A 168 8.78 -3.22 -13.15
CA VAL A 168 8.72 -1.75 -13.14
C VAL A 168 9.05 -1.22 -14.54
N PRO A 169 8.24 -0.31 -15.13
CA PRO A 169 8.37 0.09 -16.53
C PRO A 169 9.49 1.13 -16.76
N TYR A 170 10.73 0.77 -16.43
CA TYR A 170 11.91 1.54 -16.85
C TYR A 170 12.22 1.28 -18.33
N THR A 171 12.41 2.34 -19.11
CA THR A 171 12.85 2.23 -20.52
C THR A 171 14.37 2.01 -20.60
N ASP A 172 14.84 1.52 -21.75
CA ASP A 172 16.28 1.40 -22.03
C ASP A 172 17.00 2.75 -21.92
N GLU A 173 16.33 3.82 -22.35
CA GLU A 173 16.84 5.19 -22.22
C GLU A 173 16.96 5.63 -20.76
N MET A 174 15.97 5.34 -19.91
CA MET A 174 16.03 5.67 -18.48
C MET A 174 17.20 4.95 -17.80
N ILE A 175 17.47 3.71 -18.19
CA ILE A 175 18.59 2.92 -17.65
C ILE A 175 19.93 3.47 -18.16
N ALA A 176 20.03 3.77 -19.45
CA ALA A 176 21.24 4.32 -20.05
C ALA A 176 21.60 5.70 -19.47
N ASN A 177 20.60 6.53 -19.19
CA ASN A 177 20.77 7.88 -18.66
C ASN A 177 20.77 7.96 -17.12
N ALA A 178 20.59 6.83 -16.40
CA ALA A 178 20.37 6.82 -14.96
C ALA A 178 21.40 7.62 -14.15
N ALA A 179 22.69 7.45 -14.45
CA ALA A 179 23.77 8.14 -13.75
C ALA A 179 23.78 9.66 -14.04
N LYS A 180 23.45 10.05 -15.27
CA LYS A 180 23.34 11.46 -15.66
C LYS A 180 22.12 12.11 -15.03
N ASP A 181 20.99 11.42 -15.04
CA ASP A 181 19.73 11.87 -14.45
C ASP A 181 19.86 12.03 -12.93
N LEU A 182 20.56 11.11 -12.26
CA LEU A 182 20.87 11.24 -10.83
C LEU A 182 21.68 12.51 -10.55
N LYS A 183 22.77 12.74 -11.28
CA LYS A 183 23.60 13.94 -11.10
C LYS A 183 22.81 15.23 -11.34
N ALA A 184 21.96 15.25 -12.36
CA ALA A 184 21.09 16.38 -12.68
C ALA A 184 20.01 16.64 -11.62
N GLN A 185 19.60 15.61 -10.87
CA GLN A 185 18.64 15.74 -9.76
C GLN A 185 19.29 16.31 -8.49
N VAL A 186 20.57 16.00 -8.23
CA VAL A 186 21.32 16.53 -7.08
C VAL A 186 21.59 18.02 -7.24
N ASN A 187 22.11 18.42 -8.40
CA ASN A 187 22.47 19.80 -8.69
C ASN A 187 21.68 20.31 -9.91
N PRO A 188 20.44 20.79 -9.73
CA PRO A 188 19.71 21.42 -10.81
C PRO A 188 20.36 22.76 -11.16
N GLU A 189 20.95 22.87 -12.36
CA GLU A 189 21.52 24.13 -12.89
C GLU A 189 20.49 25.27 -12.78
N PRO A 190 20.87 26.47 -12.29
CA PRO A 190 19.96 27.61 -12.20
C PRO A 190 19.43 27.98 -13.58
N GLY A 191 18.11 27.87 -13.77
CA GLY A 191 17.43 28.12 -15.05
C GLY A 191 17.07 26.85 -15.84
N ARG A 192 17.69 25.70 -15.54
CA ARG A 192 17.27 24.38 -16.05
C ARG A 192 16.42 23.72 -14.96
N GLY A 193 15.15 24.09 -14.90
CA GLY A 193 14.20 23.47 -13.98
C GLY A 193 14.32 21.93 -14.02
N ARG A 194 14.11 21.27 -12.87
CA ARG A 194 14.15 19.79 -12.68
C ARG A 194 13.78 19.09 -13.99
N PRO A 195 14.59 18.14 -14.53
CA PRO A 195 14.41 17.62 -15.88
C PRO A 195 13.00 17.09 -16.12
N ARG A 196 12.12 17.97 -16.58
CA ARG A 196 10.76 17.66 -17.05
C ARG A 196 10.79 16.98 -18.41
N GLU A 197 11.95 16.96 -19.05
CA GLU A 197 12.16 16.49 -20.42
C GLU A 197 12.48 15.01 -20.57
N ALA A 198 13.10 14.36 -19.56
CA ALA A 198 13.22 12.90 -19.56
C ALA A 198 11.86 12.19 -19.33
N LEU A 199 10.87 12.93 -18.81
CA LEU A 199 9.49 12.47 -18.64
C LEU A 199 8.59 12.73 -19.87
N ARG A 200 9.13 13.32 -20.96
CA ARG A 200 8.36 13.64 -22.18
C ARG A 200 8.31 12.53 -23.22
N GLN A 201 9.11 11.47 -23.10
CA GLN A 201 9.12 10.40 -24.11
C GLN A 201 7.97 9.37 -23.97
N GLY A 202 7.02 9.59 -23.06
CA GLY A 202 5.70 8.94 -23.11
C GLY A 202 4.72 9.77 -23.96
N ALA A 203 4.55 9.39 -25.23
CA ALA A 203 3.72 10.12 -26.18
C ALA A 203 2.20 10.13 -25.84
N GLY A 204 1.65 11.34 -25.61
CA GLY A 204 0.27 11.78 -25.97
C GLY A 204 -0.82 11.86 -24.86
N PRO A 205 -1.82 12.75 -24.97
CA PRO A 205 -1.73 14.22 -24.96
C PRO A 205 -2.59 14.90 -23.85
N ARG A 206 -2.25 16.17 -23.55
CA ARG A 206 -2.92 17.18 -22.69
C ARG A 206 -2.76 17.06 -21.17
N PHE A 207 -1.62 17.53 -20.67
CA PHE A 207 -1.63 18.35 -19.46
C PHE A 207 -1.45 19.82 -19.86
N ARG A 208 -2.60 20.47 -20.08
CA ARG A 208 -2.70 21.91 -20.28
C ARG A 208 -2.36 22.60 -18.95
N ARG A 209 -1.50 23.63 -19.04
CA ARG A 209 -1.33 24.71 -18.06
C ARG A 209 -2.70 25.19 -17.55
N GLN A 210 -2.73 25.74 -16.35
CA GLN A 210 -3.83 26.64 -15.94
C GLN A 210 -4.12 27.66 -17.06
N PRO A 211 -5.39 28.00 -17.31
CA PRO A 211 -5.76 28.95 -18.34
C PRO A 211 -5.22 30.35 -18.00
N ALA A 212 -4.71 31.02 -19.03
CA ALA A 212 -4.47 32.45 -19.00
C ALA A 212 -5.74 33.14 -19.51
N GLU A 213 -6.35 33.96 -18.66
CA GLU A 213 -7.19 35.14 -18.91
C GLU A 213 -6.97 35.98 -17.64
N ASP A 214 -6.70 37.28 -17.59
CA ASP A 214 -6.76 38.38 -18.53
C ASP A 214 -5.84 39.50 -17.96
N LEU A 215 -5.39 40.41 -18.81
CA LEU A 215 -4.67 41.62 -18.44
C LEU A 215 -5.59 42.55 -17.63
N GLY A 216 -5.19 42.94 -16.41
CA GLY A 216 -5.91 43.91 -15.61
C GLY A 216 -5.10 44.44 -14.44
N SER A 217 -4.58 45.65 -14.61
CA SER A 217 -4.10 46.63 -13.62
C SER A 217 -4.30 46.37 -12.12
N GLY A 218 -3.28 46.73 -11.32
CA GLY A 218 -3.49 47.39 -10.03
C GLY A 218 -2.77 46.78 -8.83
N CYS A 219 -1.79 47.51 -8.32
CA CYS A 219 -1.34 47.38 -6.94
C CYS A 219 -2.52 47.60 -5.97
N ALA A 220 -2.70 46.72 -4.98
CA ALA A 220 -2.96 47.06 -3.58
C ALA A 220 -3.55 45.86 -2.80
N ASP A 221 -2.93 45.65 -1.63
CA ASP A 221 -3.54 45.28 -0.36
C ASP A 221 -4.15 43.89 -0.11
N ARG A 222 -3.54 43.25 0.90
CA ARG A 222 -4.14 42.57 2.07
C ARG A 222 -5.42 41.76 1.83
N LEU A 223 -5.37 40.46 2.18
CA LEU A 223 -6.05 39.86 3.33
C LEU A 223 -5.93 38.32 3.36
N SER A 224 -5.67 37.81 4.57
CA SER A 224 -6.09 36.54 5.21
C SER A 224 -5.90 35.17 4.54
N PRO A 225 -5.22 34.20 5.21
CA PRO A 225 -5.27 32.79 4.86
C PRO A 225 -6.52 32.16 5.49
N GLY A 226 -7.60 32.03 4.72
CA GLY A 226 -8.81 31.39 5.23
C GLY A 226 -10.01 31.60 4.35
N SER A 227 -10.09 30.87 3.23
CA SER A 227 -11.33 30.44 2.57
C SER A 227 -10.97 29.90 1.18
N GLY A 228 -11.29 28.63 0.92
CA GLY A 228 -11.12 28.11 -0.44
C GLY A 228 -11.01 26.62 -0.62
N HIS A 229 -11.65 25.77 0.21
CA HIS A 229 -11.68 24.33 -0.08
C HIS A 229 -13.05 23.63 0.08
N ASP A 230 -14.17 24.36 0.08
CA ASP A 230 -15.50 23.73 0.12
C ASP A 230 -16.21 23.60 -1.25
N GLY A 231 -15.70 24.21 -2.32
CA GLY A 231 -16.36 24.16 -3.64
C GLY A 231 -15.98 22.99 -4.55
N ARG A 232 -14.98 22.16 -4.19
CA ARG A 232 -14.29 21.29 -5.17
C ARG A 232 -14.57 19.79 -5.07
N PHE A 233 -15.37 19.35 -4.08
CA PHE A 233 -15.68 17.93 -3.88
C PHE A 233 -17.01 17.47 -4.48
N GLN A 234 -17.86 18.38 -4.96
CA GLN A 234 -19.12 17.99 -5.62
C GLN A 234 -18.94 17.46 -7.05
N GLY A 235 -17.87 17.88 -7.76
CA GLY A 235 -17.58 17.42 -9.12
C GLY A 235 -17.11 15.96 -9.20
N LEU A 236 -16.46 15.45 -8.15
CA LEU A 236 -15.91 14.09 -8.11
C LEU A 236 -16.97 13.02 -7.77
N ARG A 237 -18.12 13.38 -7.18
CA ARG A 237 -19.25 12.46 -6.99
C ARG A 237 -19.97 12.10 -8.29
N ARG A 238 -19.87 12.94 -9.34
CA ARG A 238 -20.61 12.72 -10.61
C ARG A 238 -19.88 11.79 -11.59
N GLN A 239 -18.58 11.60 -11.44
CA GLN A 239 -17.78 10.79 -12.37
C GLN A 239 -17.78 9.28 -12.05
N SER A 240 -18.24 8.88 -10.88
CA SER A 240 -18.39 7.46 -10.50
C SER A 240 -19.66 6.80 -11.03
N GLN A 241 -20.49 7.49 -11.82
CA GLN A 241 -21.76 6.99 -12.37
C GLN A 241 -21.75 6.79 -13.89
N LEU A 242 -20.59 6.54 -14.52
CA LEU A 242 -20.54 6.11 -15.91
C LEU A 242 -20.76 4.59 -15.99
N PRO A 243 -21.85 4.10 -16.63
CA PRO A 243 -22.07 2.66 -16.77
C PRO A 243 -21.03 2.09 -17.75
N LEU A 244 -20.08 1.33 -17.21
CA LEU A 244 -19.14 0.55 -18.01
C LEU A 244 -19.93 -0.47 -18.84
N ARG A 245 -19.84 -0.35 -20.17
CA ARG A 245 -20.39 -1.29 -21.15
C ARG A 245 -19.77 -2.68 -20.92
N ARG A 246 -20.44 -3.51 -20.13
CA ARG A 246 -20.05 -4.90 -19.82
C ARG A 246 -20.06 -5.74 -21.10
N GLY A 247 -18.89 -6.29 -21.45
CA GLY A 247 -18.79 -7.37 -22.42
C GLY A 247 -19.23 -8.69 -21.78
N ALA A 248 -20.01 -9.49 -22.50
CA ALA A 248 -20.69 -10.70 -22.03
C ALA A 248 -19.80 -11.79 -21.37
N MET A 249 -18.47 -11.75 -21.54
CA MET A 249 -17.55 -12.67 -20.82
C MET A 249 -17.34 -12.32 -19.33
N THR A 250 -17.77 -11.14 -18.87
CA THR A 250 -17.58 -10.72 -17.46
C THR A 250 -18.74 -11.11 -16.54
N GLU A 251 -19.92 -11.42 -17.06
CA GLU A 251 -21.10 -11.70 -16.22
C GLU A 251 -21.10 -13.10 -15.63
N THR A 252 -20.72 -14.12 -16.41
CA THR A 252 -20.60 -15.50 -15.90
C THR A 252 -19.50 -15.63 -14.85
N TYR A 253 -18.34 -15.00 -15.06
CA TYR A 253 -17.27 -14.98 -14.07
C TYR A 253 -17.66 -14.18 -12.82
N ALA A 254 -18.26 -12.99 -12.97
CA ALA A 254 -18.68 -12.19 -11.82
C ALA A 254 -19.79 -12.87 -11.01
N LEU A 255 -20.71 -13.57 -11.68
CA LEU A 255 -21.74 -14.40 -11.03
C LEU A 255 -21.09 -15.56 -10.27
N LEU A 256 -20.20 -16.32 -10.91
CA LEU A 256 -19.49 -17.43 -10.27
C LEU A 256 -18.60 -16.96 -9.11
N ALA A 257 -17.92 -15.82 -9.25
CA ALA A 257 -17.10 -15.22 -8.20
C ALA A 257 -17.95 -14.71 -7.03
N GLY A 258 -19.08 -14.05 -7.31
CA GLY A 258 -20.02 -13.60 -6.28
C GLY A 258 -20.64 -14.77 -5.52
N ILE A 259 -21.03 -15.82 -6.24
CA ILE A 259 -21.51 -17.08 -5.66
C ILE A 259 -20.42 -17.73 -4.80
N ALA A 260 -19.17 -17.82 -5.29
CA ALA A 260 -18.05 -18.39 -4.55
C ALA A 260 -17.71 -17.60 -3.27
N GLN A 261 -17.79 -16.26 -3.32
CA GLN A 261 -17.59 -15.40 -2.14
C GLN A 261 -18.72 -15.54 -1.11
N GLN A 262 -19.96 -15.79 -1.55
CA GLN A 262 -21.11 -15.97 -0.65
C GLN A 262 -21.21 -17.39 -0.08
N PHE A 263 -20.72 -18.41 -0.81
CA PHE A 263 -20.72 -19.80 -0.34
C PHE A 263 -20.00 -19.98 0.98
N GLY A 264 -18.90 -19.25 1.21
CA GLY A 264 -18.20 -19.27 2.49
C GLY A 264 -19.10 -18.83 3.64
N VAL A 265 -19.83 -17.72 3.48
CA VAL A 265 -20.75 -17.19 4.50
C VAL A 265 -21.92 -18.14 4.74
N VAL A 266 -22.51 -18.69 3.68
CA VAL A 266 -23.60 -19.67 3.79
C VAL A 266 -23.13 -20.95 4.47
N PHE A 267 -21.93 -21.43 4.15
CA PHE A 267 -21.30 -22.60 4.76
C PHE A 267 -21.01 -22.37 6.25
N PHE A 268 -20.42 -21.23 6.62
CA PHE A 268 -20.19 -20.88 8.02
C PHE A 268 -21.50 -20.68 8.80
N MET A 269 -22.52 -20.09 8.19
CA MET A 269 -23.86 -20.01 8.79
C MET A 269 -24.47 -21.40 8.99
N ALA A 270 -24.36 -22.30 8.01
CA ALA A 270 -24.88 -23.66 8.12
C ALA A 270 -24.16 -24.45 9.23
N ILE A 271 -22.83 -24.33 9.33
CA ILE A 271 -22.06 -24.93 10.43
C ILE A 271 -22.47 -24.33 11.77
N PHE A 272 -22.56 -23.01 11.88
CA PHE A 272 -22.96 -22.34 13.11
C PHE A 272 -24.34 -22.77 13.56
N LEU A 273 -25.33 -22.77 12.65
CA LEU A 273 -26.69 -23.25 12.93
C LEU A 273 -26.69 -24.74 13.29
N GLY A 274 -25.86 -25.56 12.63
CA GLY A 274 -25.69 -26.97 12.97
C GLY A 274 -25.11 -27.19 14.36
N VAL A 275 -24.12 -26.38 14.77
CA VAL A 275 -23.53 -26.43 16.11
C VAL A 275 -24.51 -25.94 17.16
N VAL A 276 -25.25 -24.86 16.91
CA VAL A 276 -26.30 -24.36 17.81
C VAL A 276 -27.42 -25.39 17.95
N ALA A 277 -27.87 -25.99 16.85
CA ALA A 277 -28.89 -27.04 16.87
C ALA A 277 -28.39 -28.27 17.64
N TYR A 278 -27.12 -28.66 17.45
CA TYR A 278 -26.48 -29.75 18.19
C TYR A 278 -26.33 -29.46 19.69
N ALA A 279 -25.97 -28.23 20.06
CA ALA A 279 -25.78 -27.83 21.46
C ALA A 279 -27.11 -27.72 22.22
N ILE A 280 -28.17 -27.25 21.56
CA ILE A 280 -29.52 -27.11 22.14
C ILE A 280 -30.31 -28.44 22.06
N TRP A 281 -29.82 -29.43 21.30
CA TRP A 281 -30.51 -30.70 21.15
C TRP A 281 -30.70 -31.40 22.51
N PRO A 282 -31.90 -31.89 22.85
CA PRO A 282 -32.24 -32.37 24.20
C PRO A 282 -31.28 -33.43 24.74
N LYS A 283 -30.79 -34.30 23.85
CA LYS A 283 -29.87 -35.40 24.19
C LYS A 283 -28.47 -34.93 24.62
N ASN A 284 -28.08 -33.70 24.26
CA ASN A 284 -26.75 -33.17 24.50
C ASN A 284 -26.72 -32.13 25.64
N ARG A 285 -27.89 -31.73 26.15
CA ARG A 285 -28.07 -30.64 27.10
C ARG A 285 -27.27 -30.81 28.40
N GLU A 286 -27.28 -32.00 29.00
CA GLU A 286 -26.52 -32.26 30.23
C GLU A 286 -25.01 -32.16 30.02
N LYS A 287 -24.51 -32.61 28.87
CA LYS A 287 -23.09 -32.54 28.53
C LYS A 287 -22.61 -31.09 28.40
N PHE A 288 -23.42 -30.23 27.78
CA PHE A 288 -23.08 -28.81 27.63
C PHE A 288 -23.29 -28.00 28.92
N ASN A 289 -24.32 -28.32 29.72
CA ASN A 289 -24.51 -27.71 31.04
C ASN A 289 -23.33 -28.05 31.98
N SER A 290 -22.94 -29.33 32.04
CA SER A 290 -21.77 -29.72 32.83
C SER A 290 -20.47 -29.10 32.33
N ALA A 291 -20.36 -28.82 31.03
CA ALA A 291 -19.18 -28.15 30.45
C ALA A 291 -19.15 -26.64 30.77
N ALA A 292 -20.31 -25.99 30.82
CA ALA A 292 -20.44 -24.58 31.18
C ALA A 292 -20.12 -24.31 32.67
N GLU A 293 -20.28 -25.32 33.52
CA GLU A 293 -19.93 -25.25 34.95
C GLU A 293 -18.46 -25.57 35.23
N ILE A 294 -17.66 -26.00 34.24
CA ILE A 294 -16.23 -26.31 34.43
C ILE A 294 -15.44 -25.14 35.03
N PRO A 295 -15.62 -23.87 34.60
CA PRO A 295 -14.92 -22.74 35.22
C PRO A 295 -15.41 -22.37 36.63
N LEU A 296 -16.56 -22.92 37.07
CA LEU A 296 -17.15 -22.70 38.40
C LEU A 296 -16.86 -23.85 39.36
N LYS A 297 -16.27 -24.95 38.85
CA LYS A 297 -15.72 -26.02 39.66
C LYS A 297 -14.28 -25.65 39.94
N GLU A 298 -14.05 -25.02 41.09
CA GLU A 298 -12.69 -24.88 41.64
C GLU A 298 -12.11 -26.27 41.91
N ASP A 299 -10.83 -26.47 41.57
CA ASP A 299 -10.02 -27.58 42.10
C ASP A 299 -9.88 -27.47 43.63
#